data_AF-A0AB72ZS40-F1
#
_entry.id   AF-A0AB72ZS40-F1
#
_cell.length_a   1.000
_cell.length_b   1.000
_cell.length_c   1.000
_cell.angle_alpha   90.00
_cell.angle_beta   90.00
_cell.angle_gamma   90.00
#
_symmetry.space_group_name_H-M   'P 1'
#
loop_
_entity.id
_entity.type
_entity.pdbx_description
1 polymer ?
#
loop_
_entity_poly.entity_id
_entity_poly.type
_entity_poly.pdbx_seq_one_letter_code
_entity_poly.pdbx_strand_id
1 'polypeptide(L)' 'MFQPLLDAYTDSTHLDETDYKPPLNIALANWWPLDKRESKGFRRFILYFILSQHYKI' A
#
# COMPACT_ATOMS: atom_id res chain seq x y z
N MET A 1 -9.15 23.61 -8.51
CA MET A 1 -9.82 23.28 -7.24
C MET A 1 -9.46 21.85 -6.89
N PHE A 2 -8.67 21.63 -5.84
CA PHE A 2 -8.17 20.30 -5.46
C PHE A 2 -8.97 19.66 -4.31
N GLN A 3 -9.60 20.49 -3.48
CA GLN A 3 -10.36 20.04 -2.30
C GLN A 3 -11.38 18.92 -2.59
N PRO A 4 -12.28 19.06 -3.59
CA PRO A 4 -13.29 18.03 -3.85
C PRO A 4 -12.69 16.68 -4.26
N LEU A 5 -11.50 16.69 -4.88
CA LEU A 5 -10.78 15.48 -5.27
C LEU A 5 -10.14 14.81 -4.05
N LEU A 6 -9.57 15.61 -3.14
CA LEU A 6 -8.97 15.10 -1.91
C LEU A 6 -10.03 14.52 -0.97
N ASP A 7 -11.19 15.17 -0.87
CA ASP A 7 -12.32 14.71 -0.05
C ASP A 7 -12.83 13.37 -0.58
N ALA A 8 -13.11 13.26 -1.90
CA ALA A 8 -13.53 12.01 -2.53
C ALA A 8 -12.49 10.89 -2.42
N TYR A 9 -11.19 11.22 -2.52
CA TYR A 9 -10.12 10.26 -2.31
C TYR A 9 -10.12 9.75 -0.85
N THR A 10 -10.26 10.63 0.12
CA THR A 10 -10.26 10.26 1.55
C THR A 10 -11.45 9.36 1.88
N ASP A 11 -12.65 9.70 1.39
CA ASP A 11 -13.85 8.88 1.56
C ASP A 11 -13.68 7.48 0.93
N SER A 12 -12.98 7.38 -0.21
CA SER A 12 -12.70 6.09 -0.86
C SER A 12 -11.73 5.20 -0.08
N THR A 13 -10.97 5.76 0.86
CA THR A 13 -9.96 5.03 1.66
C THR A 13 -10.50 4.52 2.99
N HIS A 14 -11.76 4.78 3.32
CA HIS A 14 -12.37 4.27 4.55
C HIS A 14 -12.42 2.74 4.54
N LEU A 15 -11.83 2.11 5.56
CA LEU A 15 -11.77 0.67 5.73
C LEU A 15 -12.13 0.33 7.16
N ASP A 16 -12.89 -0.75 7.35
CA ASP A 16 -13.22 -1.27 8.67
C ASP A 16 -11.96 -1.83 9.35
N GLU A 17 -11.82 -1.56 10.64
CA GLU A 17 -10.72 -2.11 11.42
C GLU A 17 -10.82 -3.64 11.48
N THR A 18 -9.72 -4.32 11.15
CA THR A 18 -9.64 -5.78 11.16
C THR A 18 -8.62 -6.22 12.22
N ASP A 19 -9.08 -7.01 13.20
CA ASP A 19 -8.24 -7.50 14.31
C ASP A 19 -7.17 -8.51 13.88
N TYR A 20 -7.37 -9.18 12.73
CA TYR A 20 -6.46 -10.20 12.23
C TYR A 20 -5.98 -9.89 10.81
N LYS A 21 -4.64 -9.82 10.65
CA LYS A 21 -3.97 -9.62 9.36
C LYS A 21 -3.25 -10.91 8.93
N PRO A 22 -3.75 -11.66 7.94
CA PRO A 22 -3.06 -12.85 7.45
C PRO A 22 -1.71 -12.51 6.79
N PRO A 23 -0.73 -13.43 6.82
CA PRO A 23 0.56 -13.22 6.16
C PRO A 23 0.41 -13.27 4.63
N LEU A 24 1.10 -12.36 3.93
CA LEU A 24 1.10 -12.30 2.47
C LEU A 24 2.54 -12.23 1.94
N ASN A 25 2.97 -13.28 1.23
CA ASN A 25 4.27 -13.33 0.60
C ASN A 25 4.20 -12.72 -0.81
N ILE A 26 4.97 -11.65 -1.06
CA ILE A 26 5.00 -10.96 -2.35
C ILE A 26 6.38 -11.16 -2.98
N ALA A 27 6.40 -11.60 -4.25
CA ALA A 27 7.60 -11.61 -5.07
C ALA A 27 7.65 -10.35 -5.93
N LEU A 28 8.81 -9.69 -5.97
CA LEU A 28 9.10 -8.61 -6.90
C LEU A 28 9.94 -9.14 -8.07
N ALA A 29 9.84 -8.49 -9.22
CA ALA A 29 10.63 -8.88 -10.39
C ALA A 29 12.13 -8.71 -10.11
N ASN A 30 12.95 -9.66 -10.56
CA ASN A 30 14.40 -9.66 -10.30
C ASN A 30 15.15 -8.44 -10.85
N TRP A 31 14.61 -7.80 -11.90
CA TRP A 31 15.15 -6.59 -12.50
C TRP A 31 14.64 -5.32 -11.82
N TRP A 32 13.65 -5.44 -10.92
CA TRP A 32 13.21 -4.32 -10.11
C TRP A 32 14.35 -3.94 -9.17
N PRO A 33 14.69 -2.65 -9.06
CA PRO A 33 15.81 -2.24 -8.25
C PRO A 33 15.56 -2.59 -6.77
N LEU A 34 16.26 -3.63 -6.31
CA LEU A 34 16.26 -4.12 -4.94
C LEU A 34 17.23 -3.32 -4.06
N ASP A 35 17.62 -2.13 -4.50
CA ASP A 35 18.44 -1.28 -3.66
C ASP A 35 17.66 -1.03 -2.35
N LYS A 36 18.29 -1.10 -1.18
CA LYS A 36 17.59 -0.87 0.11
C LYS A 36 16.97 0.54 0.18
N ARG A 37 17.36 1.43 -0.74
CA ARG A 37 16.76 2.74 -0.99
C ARG A 37 15.58 2.71 -1.97
N GLU A 38 15.52 1.75 -2.92
CA GLU A 38 14.52 1.66 -4.01
C GLU A 38 13.48 0.53 -3.85
N SER A 39 13.72 -0.44 -2.97
CA SER A 39 12.64 -1.24 -2.36
C SER A 39 11.67 -0.38 -1.53
N LYS A 40 12.06 0.88 -1.23
CA LYS A 40 11.11 1.93 -0.82
C LYS A 40 10.13 2.32 -1.93
N GLY A 41 10.43 2.10 -3.22
CA GLY A 41 9.56 2.42 -4.34
C GLY A 41 8.27 1.62 -4.32
N PHE A 42 8.36 0.29 -4.20
CA PHE A 42 7.18 -0.57 -4.01
C PHE A 42 6.48 -0.27 -2.68
N ARG A 43 7.25 -0.10 -1.58
CA ARG A 43 6.67 0.23 -0.26
C ARG A 43 6.02 1.61 -0.18
N ARG A 44 6.36 2.55 -1.07
CA ARG A 44 5.73 3.87 -1.19
C ARG A 44 4.55 3.88 -2.16
N PHE A 45 4.39 2.82 -2.95
CA PHE A 45 3.30 2.72 -3.89
C PHE A 45 1.97 2.48 -3.14
N ILE A 46 0.89 3.06 -3.65
CA ILE A 46 -0.42 3.00 -3.00
C ILE A 46 -0.89 1.56 -2.77
N LEU A 47 -0.54 0.64 -3.68
CA LEU A 47 -0.87 -0.78 -3.56
C LEU A 47 -0.29 -1.42 -2.29
N TYR A 48 0.97 -1.11 -1.95
CA TYR A 48 1.57 -1.61 -0.73
C TYR A 48 0.86 -1.06 0.51
N PHE A 49 0.48 0.22 0.47
CA PHE A 49 -0.25 0.86 1.56
C PHE A 49 -1.60 0.17 1.79
N ILE A 50 -2.38 -0.07 0.73
CA ILE A 50 -3.67 -0.77 0.78
C ILE A 50 -3.50 -2.20 1.31
N LEU A 51 -2.55 -2.97 0.76
CA LEU A 51 -2.32 -4.35 1.20
C LEU A 51 -1.87 -4.40 2.66
N SER A 52 -1.08 -3.45 3.14
CA SER A 52 -0.60 -3.41 4.54
C SER A 52 -1.72 -3.14 5.56
N GLN A 53 -2.86 -2.60 5.12
CA GLN A 53 -4.02 -2.44 6.00
C GLN A 53 -4.66 -3.78 6.36
N HIS A 54 -4.63 -4.77 5.46
CA HIS A 54 -5.27 -6.08 5.68
C HIS A 54 -4.29 -7.25 5.86
N TYR A 55 -3.04 -7.12 5.41
CA TYR A 55 -2.07 -8.21 5.39
C TYR A 55 -0.77 -7.86 6.11
N LYS A 56 -0.12 -8.89 6.65
CA LYS A 56 1.27 -8.80 7.12
C LYS A 56 2.18 -9.18 5.95
N ILE A 57 2.77 -8.16 5.33
CA ILE A 57 3.64 -8.24 4.13
C ILE A 57 5.10 -8.17 4.54
#